data_AF-A0AAD5Z4Y8-F1
#
_entry.id   AF-A0AAD5Z4Y8-F1
#
_cell.length_a   1.000
_cell.length_b   1.000
_cell.length_c   1.000
_cell.angle_alpha   90.00
_cell.angle_beta   90.00
_cell.angle_gamma   90.00
#
_symmetry.space_group_name_H-M   'P 1'
#
loop_
_entity.id
_entity.type
_entity.pdbx_description
1 polymer ?
#
loop_
_entity_poly.entity_id
_entity_poly.type
_entity_poly.pdbx_seq_one_letter_code
_entity_poly.pdbx_strand_id
1 'polypeptide(L)'
;MQSFDDPSIYIGNPNLCGPPLEKDCEIGGNLPKSDDENDSKSKNAGDWDKWLFLFIEFGFVVGFLVVFFILLFQENWRYTYFKMVDSGFDRLYILAALATKRLREERT
;
A
#
# COMPACT_ATOMS: atom_id res chain seq x y z
N MET A 1 12.77 28.01 -51.87
CA MET A 1 13.68 27.92 -50.71
C MET A 1 13.73 29.28 -50.06
N GLN A 2 13.13 29.44 -48.88
CA GLN A 2 13.49 30.42 -47.83
C GLN A 2 12.42 30.29 -46.74
N SER A 3 12.78 29.62 -45.64
CA SER A 3 11.93 29.40 -44.46
C SER A 3 12.56 30.02 -43.20
N PHE A 4 13.63 30.80 -43.36
CA PHE A 4 14.41 31.38 -42.26
C PHE A 4 14.22 32.89 -42.12
N ASP A 5 13.43 33.54 -42.99
CA ASP A 5 13.18 34.98 -42.94
C ASP A 5 12.07 35.38 -41.95
N ASP A 6 11.38 34.39 -41.36
CA ASP A 6 10.31 34.63 -40.38
C ASP A 6 10.87 34.51 -38.95
N PRO A 7 11.02 35.62 -38.20
CA PRO A 7 11.63 35.62 -36.87
C PRO A 7 10.84 34.83 -35.83
N SER A 8 9.55 34.61 -36.07
CA SER A 8 8.64 33.86 -35.20
C SER A 8 9.07 32.41 -34.96
N ILE A 9 9.85 31.81 -35.87
CA ILE A 9 10.21 30.39 -35.83
C ILE A 9 11.40 30.14 -34.89
N TYR A 10 12.21 31.16 -34.64
CA TYR A 10 13.43 31.05 -33.83
C TYR A 10 13.45 31.96 -32.60
N ILE A 11 12.56 32.96 -32.51
CA ILE A 11 12.40 33.79 -31.31
C ILE A 11 11.96 32.90 -30.12
N GLY A 12 12.72 32.95 -29.02
CA GLY A 12 12.43 32.22 -27.79
C GLY A 12 13.03 30.82 -27.67
N ASN A 13 13.80 30.32 -28.66
CA ASN A 13 14.53 29.06 -28.49
C ASN A 13 15.83 29.30 -27.68
N PRO A 14 15.96 28.74 -26.47
CA PRO A 14 17.11 29.01 -25.60
C PRO A 14 18.43 28.41 -26.11
N ASN A 15 18.36 27.45 -27.04
CA ASN A 15 19.51 26.74 -27.59
C ASN A 15 20.11 27.40 -28.85
N LEU A 16 19.49 28.47 -29.36
CA LEU A 16 19.99 29.25 -30.48
C LEU A 16 20.69 30.52 -29.97
N CYS A 17 21.79 30.90 -30.61
CA CYS A 17 22.52 32.15 -30.37
C CYS A 17 23.19 32.62 -31.67
N GLY A 18 23.53 33.91 -31.75
CA GLY A 18 24.09 34.58 -32.92
C GLY A 18 23.04 35.28 -33.80
N PRO A 19 23.44 36.27 -34.63
CA PRO A 19 22.54 36.97 -35.54
C PRO A 19 21.79 35.97 -36.45
N PRO A 20 20.47 36.15 -36.67
CA PRO A 20 19.59 37.30 -36.37
C PRO A 20 19.02 37.37 -34.93
N LEU A 21 19.44 36.49 -34.02
CA LEU A 21 19.00 36.53 -32.63
C LEU A 21 19.84 37.53 -31.81
N GLU A 22 19.21 38.22 -30.87
CA GLU A 22 19.84 39.20 -29.95
C GLU A 22 20.82 38.56 -28.95
N LYS A 23 20.77 37.23 -28.81
CA LYS A 23 21.63 36.47 -27.90
C LYS A 23 22.98 36.18 -28.56
N ASP A 24 24.05 36.85 -28.14
CA ASP A 24 25.40 36.53 -28.60
C ASP A 24 25.86 35.14 -28.09
N CYS A 25 26.52 34.36 -28.97
CA CYS A 25 27.18 33.13 -28.54
C CYS A 25 28.49 33.49 -27.84
N GLU A 26 28.54 33.36 -26.51
CA GLU A 26 29.82 33.47 -25.80
C GLU A 26 30.73 32.29 -26.19
N ILE A 27 31.78 32.57 -26.98
CA ILE A 27 32.87 31.63 -27.26
C ILE A 27 33.76 31.60 -26.01
N GLY A 28 33.32 30.88 -24.99
CA GLY A 28 34.04 30.86 -23.73
C GLY A 28 33.20 30.50 -22.52
N GLY A 29 32.60 29.30 -22.55
CA GLY A 29 32.30 28.53 -21.36
C GLY A 29 31.38 29.19 -20.33
N ASN A 30 30.10 29.33 -20.65
CA ASN A 30 28.98 29.15 -19.72
C ASN A 30 27.72 28.87 -20.56
N LEU A 31 27.63 27.65 -21.11
CA LEU A 31 26.32 27.12 -21.43
C LEU A 31 25.54 27.19 -20.10
N PRO A 32 24.37 27.88 -20.00
CA PRO A 32 23.52 27.66 -18.86
C PRO A 32 23.30 26.16 -18.87
N LYS A 33 23.80 25.48 -17.83
CA LYS A 33 23.46 24.07 -17.63
C LYS A 33 21.95 24.06 -17.83
N SER A 34 21.49 23.33 -18.85
CA SER A 34 20.15 22.83 -18.75
C SER A 34 20.16 22.13 -17.42
N ASP A 35 19.48 22.72 -16.45
CA ASP A 35 18.94 21.97 -15.34
C ASP A 35 17.98 20.99 -16.00
N ASP A 36 18.55 19.96 -16.63
CA ASP A 36 17.95 18.65 -16.79
C ASP A 36 17.91 17.97 -15.42
N GLU A 37 17.55 18.72 -14.38
CA GLU A 37 16.57 18.29 -13.40
C GLU A 37 15.18 18.26 -14.05
N ASN A 38 15.06 17.54 -15.17
CA ASN A 38 13.84 16.80 -15.43
C ASN A 38 13.86 15.54 -14.55
N ASP A 39 13.95 15.79 -13.24
CA ASP A 39 13.43 14.98 -12.15
C ASP A 39 11.90 14.97 -12.19
N SER A 40 11.36 14.58 -13.34
CA SER A 40 9.93 14.48 -13.60
C SER A 40 9.51 13.07 -14.02
N LYS A 41 10.43 12.09 -13.96
CA LYS A 41 10.10 10.67 -14.11
C LYS A 41 10.24 9.83 -12.84
N SER A 42 10.49 10.44 -11.67
CA SER A 42 10.61 9.70 -10.41
C SER A 42 9.86 10.30 -9.21
N LYS A 43 8.92 11.23 -9.41
CA LYS A 43 8.05 11.67 -8.30
C LYS A 43 6.98 10.65 -7.91
N ASN A 44 6.64 9.74 -8.82
CA ASN A 44 5.70 8.67 -8.51
C ASN A 44 6.41 7.52 -7.77
N ALA A 45 7.58 7.06 -8.20
CA ALA A 45 8.25 5.90 -7.61
C ALA A 45 8.45 6.04 -6.08
N GLY A 46 8.90 7.22 -5.61
CA GLY A 46 9.12 7.46 -4.18
C GLY A 46 7.85 7.55 -3.33
N ASP A 47 6.68 7.83 -3.91
CA ASP A 47 5.42 7.88 -3.17
C ASP A 47 4.78 6.49 -3.04
N TRP A 48 4.91 5.64 -4.07
CA TRP A 48 4.55 4.22 -3.95
C TRP A 48 5.40 3.52 -2.87
N ASP A 49 6.70 3.82 -2.80
CA ASP A 49 7.59 3.25 -1.80
C ASP A 49 7.21 3.66 -0.36
N LYS A 50 6.83 4.92 -0.15
CA LYS A 50 6.33 5.41 1.15
C LYS A 50 5.02 4.73 1.55
N TRP A 51 4.09 4.59 0.60
CA TRP A 51 2.80 3.92 0.87
C TRP A 51 3.01 2.45 1.22
N LEU A 52 3.87 1.75 0.48
CA LEU A 52 4.23 0.36 0.79
C LEU A 52 4.85 0.24 2.19
N PHE A 53 5.75 1.15 2.56
CA PHE A 53 6.35 1.16 3.90
C PHE A 53 5.29 1.36 5.00
N LEU A 54 4.36 2.31 4.81
CA LEU A 54 3.25 2.54 5.73
C LEU A 54 2.34 1.32 5.87
N PHE A 55 2.03 0.62 4.77
CA PHE A 55 1.22 -0.61 4.82
C PHE A 55 1.95 -1.76 5.50
N ILE A 56 3.27 -1.89 5.31
CA ILE A 56 4.09 -2.90 5.99
C ILE A 56 4.12 -2.64 7.49
N GLU A 57 4.40 -1.41 7.90
CA GLU A 57 4.43 -1.02 9.32
C GLU A 57 3.06 -1.18 9.97
N PHE A 58 2.01 -0.69 9.33
CA PHE A 58 0.65 -0.83 9.82
C PHE A 58 0.21 -2.30 9.88
N GLY A 59 0.53 -3.08 8.85
CA GLY A 59 0.26 -4.51 8.81
C GLY A 59 0.98 -5.28 9.92
N PHE A 60 2.22 -4.89 10.23
CA PHE A 60 2.98 -5.47 11.34
C PHE A 60 2.33 -5.16 12.69
N VAL A 61 1.97 -3.90 12.94
CA VAL A 61 1.30 -3.50 14.19
C VAL A 61 -0.04 -4.22 14.35
N VAL A 62 -0.89 -4.20 13.32
CA VAL A 62 -2.20 -4.87 13.36
C VAL A 62 -2.05 -6.37 13.50
N GLY A 63 -1.14 -7.00 12.75
CA GLY A 63 -0.88 -8.44 12.84
C GLY A 63 -0.38 -8.85 14.22
N PHE A 64 0.57 -8.09 14.77
CA PHE A 64 1.09 -8.33 16.12
C PHE A 64 0.00 -8.17 17.18
N LEU A 65 -0.83 -7.13 17.08
CA LEU A 65 -1.96 -6.92 17.98
C LEU A 65 -2.95 -8.08 17.90
N VAL A 66 -3.33 -8.53 16.71
CA VAL A 66 -4.24 -9.68 16.54
C VAL A 66 -3.67 -10.93 17.20
N VAL A 67 -2.39 -11.26 16.94
CA VAL A 67 -1.74 -12.42 17.57
C VAL A 67 -1.68 -12.25 19.09
N PHE A 68 -1.32 -11.06 19.58
CA PHE A 68 -1.25 -10.75 21.00
C PHE A 68 -2.62 -10.86 21.68
N PHE A 69 -3.68 -10.33 21.07
CA PHE A 69 -5.04 -10.50 21.56
C PHE A 69 -5.45 -11.97 21.54
N ILE A 70 -5.21 -12.71 20.45
CA ILE A 70 -5.51 -14.15 20.41
C ILE A 70 -4.76 -14.87 21.52
N LEU A 71 -3.48 -14.60 21.76
CA LEU A 71 -2.70 -15.21 22.82
C LEU A 71 -3.21 -14.82 24.21
N LEU A 72 -3.53 -13.55 24.45
CA LEU A 72 -4.11 -13.09 25.71
C LEU A 72 -5.49 -13.69 25.95
N PHE A 73 -6.35 -13.76 24.95
CA PHE A 73 -7.65 -14.43 25.06
C PHE A 73 -7.46 -15.95 25.20
N GLN A 74 -6.54 -16.58 24.47
CA GLN A 74 -6.21 -17.99 24.63
C GLN A 74 -5.69 -18.32 26.03
N GLU A 75 -4.86 -17.47 26.62
CA GLU A 75 -4.28 -17.68 27.96
C GLU A 75 -5.29 -17.30 29.06
N ASN A 76 -5.94 -16.15 28.94
CA ASN A 76 -6.83 -15.60 29.96
C ASN A 76 -8.26 -16.20 29.88
N TRP A 77 -8.70 -16.65 28.71
CA TRP A 77 -9.93 -17.44 28.55
C TRP A 77 -9.68 -18.94 28.44
N ARG A 78 -8.45 -19.49 28.53
CA ARG A 78 -8.29 -20.96 28.45
C ARG A 78 -9.21 -21.69 29.42
N TYR A 79 -9.35 -21.15 30.63
CA TYR A 79 -10.24 -21.66 31.66
C TYR A 79 -11.72 -21.49 31.28
N THR A 80 -12.12 -20.29 30.83
CA THR A 80 -13.52 -19.98 30.48
C THR A 80 -13.96 -20.65 29.18
N TYR A 81 -13.10 -20.71 28.16
CA TYR A 81 -13.30 -21.39 26.89
C TYR A 81 -13.42 -22.90 27.10
N PHE A 82 -12.50 -23.52 27.84
CA PHE A 82 -12.62 -24.94 28.17
C PHE A 82 -13.93 -25.20 28.92
N LYS A 83 -14.27 -24.39 29.92
CA LYS A 83 -15.53 -24.50 30.66
C LYS A 83 -16.77 -24.28 29.79
N MET A 84 -16.74 -23.35 28.84
CA MET A 84 -17.86 -23.08 27.93
C MET A 84 -18.04 -24.22 26.92
N VAL A 85 -16.94 -24.72 26.36
CA VAL A 85 -16.93 -25.84 25.43
C VAL A 85 -17.40 -27.12 26.12
N ASP A 86 -16.85 -27.43 27.29
CA ASP A 86 -17.23 -28.57 28.11
C ASP A 86 -18.72 -28.51 28.50
N SER A 87 -19.20 -27.35 28.96
CA SER A 87 -20.63 -27.15 29.24
C SER A 87 -21.52 -27.26 28.00
N GLY A 88 -21.02 -26.87 26.83
CA GLY A 88 -21.71 -27.04 25.55
C GLY A 88 -21.83 -28.51 25.15
N PHE A 89 -20.74 -29.27 25.26
CA PHE A 89 -20.70 -30.70 24.99
C PHE A 89 -21.57 -31.49 25.96
N ASP A 90 -21.58 -31.17 27.26
CA ASP A 90 -22.44 -31.80 28.25
C ASP A 90 -23.93 -31.64 27.90
N ARG A 91 -24.34 -30.43 27.54
CA ARG A 91 -25.74 -30.16 27.13
C ARG A 91 -26.09 -30.93 25.86
N LEU A 92 -25.20 -30.94 24.88
CA LEU A 92 -25.39 -31.70 23.64
C LEU A 92 -25.49 -33.21 23.91
N TYR A 93 -24.62 -33.73 24.78
CA TYR A 93 -24.58 -35.13 25.18
C TYR A 93 -25.87 -35.54 25.89
N ILE A 94 -26.34 -34.73 26.86
CA ILE A 94 -27.61 -34.97 27.55
C ILE A 94 -28.78 -34.94 26.57
N LEU A 95 -28.84 -33.96 25.66
CA LEU A 95 -29.89 -33.88 24.64
C LEU A 95 -29.84 -35.07 23.69
N ALA A 96 -28.66 -35.51 23.26
CA ALA A 96 -28.49 -36.70 22.42
C ALA A 96 -28.89 -37.98 23.17
N ALA A 97 -28.50 -38.12 24.44
CA ALA A 97 -28.87 -39.25 25.29
C ALA A 97 -30.39 -39.29 25.56
N LEU A 98 -31.03 -38.14 25.75
CA LEU A 98 -32.48 -38.04 25.88
C LEU A 98 -33.18 -38.32 24.55
N ALA A 99 -32.69 -37.79 23.44
CA ALA A 99 -33.24 -38.07 22.12
C ALA A 99 -33.17 -39.56 21.78
N THR A 100 -32.02 -40.20 22.02
CA THR A 100 -31.85 -41.65 21.82
C THR A 100 -32.72 -42.48 22.76
N LYS A 101 -32.91 -42.05 24.03
CA LYS A 101 -33.87 -42.70 24.94
C LYS A 101 -35.31 -42.58 24.45
N ARG A 102 -35.76 -41.38 24.06
CA ARG A 102 -37.12 -41.17 23.55
C ARG A 102 -37.40 -42.00 22.31
N LEU A 103 -36.46 -42.02 21.36
CA LEU A 103 -36.57 -42.85 20.15
C LEU A 103 -36.59 -44.36 20.45
N ARG A 104 -36.00 -44.79 21.57
CA ARG A 104 -36.06 -46.18 22.04
C ARG A 104 -37.40 -46.51 22.70
N GLU A 105 -37.96 -45.60 23.49
CA GLU A 105 -39.28 -45.77 24.13
C GLU A 105 -40.42 -45.77 23.11
N GLU A 106 -40.37 -44.92 22.07
CA GLU A 106 -41.36 -44.93 20.97
C GLU A 106 -41.31 -46.19 20.09
N ARG A 107 -40.25 -47.00 20.19
CA ARG A 107 -40.04 -48.22 19.38
C ARG A 107 -40.44 -49.51 20.10
N THR A 108 -40.70 -49.46 21.41
CA THR A 108 -41.19 -50.58 22.25
C THR A 108 -42.67 -50.43 22.54
#